data_AF-A0A1Y6D567-F1
#
_entry.id   AF-A0A1Y6D567-F1
#
_cell.length_a   1.000
_cell.length_b   1.000
_cell.length_c   1.000
_cell.angle_alpha   90.00
_cell.angle_beta   90.00
_cell.angle_gamma   90.00
#
_symmetry.space_group_name_H-M   'P 1'
#
loop_
_entity.id
_entity.type
_entity.pdbx_description
1 polymer ?
#
loop_
_entity_poly.entity_id
_entity_poly.type
_entity_poly.pdbx_seq_one_letter_code
_entity_poly.pdbx_strand_id
1 'polypeptide(L)'
;RPLPDLAHYHSETDPYSGEETLVGTWTNARGYRIGGLKFHGNGSFYAEFDVAEPHPTDRRWFVESVTAWGQGTEIKAEPQLIPALE
;
A
#
# COMPACT_ATOMS: atom_id res chain seq x y z
N ARG A 1 9.14 2.93 -6.13
CA ARG A 1 7.90 2.52 -6.84
C ARG A 1 7.60 1.06 -6.51
N PRO A 2 6.36 0.70 -6.14
CA PRO A 2 5.97 -0.70 -5.94
C PRO A 2 5.98 -1.43 -7.27
N LEU A 3 6.77 -2.50 -7.38
CA LEU A 3 6.68 -3.46 -8.48
C LEU A 3 5.97 -4.72 -7.95
N PRO A 4 4.85 -5.15 -8.57
CA PRO A 4 4.09 -6.30 -8.09
C PRO A 4 4.94 -7.57 -7.90
N ASP A 5 5.89 -7.82 -8.81
CA ASP A 5 6.73 -9.02 -8.80
C ASP A 5 7.78 -9.03 -7.67
N LEU A 6 7.98 -7.90 -6.97
CA LEU A 6 8.90 -7.79 -5.84
C LEU A 6 8.19 -7.98 -4.48
N ALA A 7 6.87 -8.12 -4.46
CA ALA A 7 6.17 -8.44 -3.23
C ALA A 7 6.27 -9.94 -2.93
N HIS A 8 6.41 -10.26 -1.65
CA HIS A 8 6.21 -11.61 -1.14
C HIS A 8 4.72 -11.84 -0.90
N TYR A 9 4.15 -12.83 -1.57
CA TYR A 9 2.74 -13.16 -1.48
C TYR A 9 2.48 -14.41 -0.65
N HIS A 10 1.40 -14.39 0.11
CA HIS A 10 0.80 -15.57 0.72
C HIS A 10 -0.71 -15.35 0.85
N SER A 11 -1.45 -16.45 1.02
CA SER A 11 -2.86 -16.41 1.35
C SER A 11 -3.05 -16.55 2.86
N GLU A 12 -3.99 -15.79 3.42
CA GLU A 12 -4.47 -15.95 4.79
C GLU A 12 -6.00 -16.10 4.81
N THR A 13 -6.54 -16.87 5.75
CA THR A 13 -7.99 -16.91 5.97
C THR A 13 -8.39 -15.69 6.78
N ASP A 14 -9.32 -14.89 6.26
CA ASP A 14 -9.90 -13.76 6.98
C ASP A 14 -10.68 -14.30 8.20
N PRO A 15 -10.33 -13.90 9.44
CA PRO A 15 -10.95 -14.43 10.64
C PRO A 15 -12.42 -13.97 10.83
N TYR A 16 -12.85 -12.93 10.13
CA TYR A 16 -14.21 -12.40 10.19
C TYR A 16 -15.13 -13.05 9.14
N SER A 17 -14.70 -13.12 7.87
CA SER A 17 -15.54 -13.69 6.80
C SER A 17 -15.32 -15.18 6.57
N GLY A 18 -14.16 -15.72 6.97
CA GLY A 18 -13.72 -17.07 6.63
C GLY A 18 -13.24 -17.21 5.17
N GLU A 19 -13.24 -16.13 4.40
CA GLU A 19 -12.78 -16.13 3.01
C GLU A 19 -11.25 -16.04 2.92
N GLU A 20 -10.72 -16.45 1.77
CA GLU A 20 -9.29 -16.28 1.48
C GLU A 20 -8.96 -14.82 1.16
N THR A 21 -7.87 -14.32 1.75
CA THR A 21 -7.29 -13.01 1.48
C THR A 21 -5.88 -13.20 0.93
N LEU A 22 -5.61 -12.66 -0.26
CA LEU A 22 -4.25 -12.59 -0.80
C LEU A 22 -3.52 -11.41 -0.15
N VAL A 23 -2.40 -11.69 0.51
CA VAL A 23 -1.56 -10.68 1.16
C VAL A 23 -0.25 -10.57 0.41
N GLY A 24 0.13 -9.34 0.06
CA GLY A 24 1.44 -9.02 -0.51
C GLY A 24 2.23 -8.11 0.42
N THR A 25 3.53 -8.34 0.58
CA THR A 25 4.42 -7.49 1.36
C THR A 25 5.65 -7.10 0.56
N TRP A 26 5.96 -5.81 0.50
CA TRP A 26 7.25 -5.33 0.00
C TRP A 26 8.19 -5.05 1.16
N THR A 27 9.44 -5.44 1.00
CA THR A 27 10.51 -5.13 1.94
C THR A 27 11.66 -4.41 1.24
N ASN A 28 12.39 -3.57 1.97
CA ASN A 28 13.63 -3.01 1.48
C ASN A 28 14.80 -4.00 1.62
N ALA A 29 15.98 -3.62 1.15
CA ALA A 29 17.18 -4.46 1.20
C ALA A 29 17.61 -4.87 2.63
N ARG A 30 17.11 -4.18 3.68
CA ARG A 30 17.36 -4.52 5.09
C ARG A 30 16.27 -5.39 5.70
N GLY A 31 15.26 -5.78 4.91
CA GLY A 31 14.13 -6.59 5.35
C GLY A 31 13.01 -5.81 6.03
N TYR A 32 13.09 -4.47 6.11
CA TYR A 32 11.99 -3.67 6.67
C TYR A 32 10.85 -3.60 5.68
N ARG A 33 9.62 -3.77 6.17
CA ARG A 33 8.40 -3.59 5.38
C ARG A 33 8.30 -2.14 4.94
N ILE A 34 8.10 -1.93 3.63
CA ILE A 34 7.94 -0.62 2.99
C ILE A 34 6.60 -0.50 2.25
N GLY A 35 5.71 -1.46 2.49
CA GLY A 35 4.39 -1.49 1.91
C GLY A 35 3.74 -2.86 2.03
N GLY A 36 2.46 -2.92 1.71
CA GLY A 36 1.76 -4.18 1.52
C GLY A 36 0.42 -3.98 0.88
N LEU A 37 -0.19 -5.09 0.50
CA LEU A 37 -1.52 -5.14 -0.08
C LEU A 37 -2.32 -6.29 0.51
N LYS A 38 -3.64 -6.16 0.44
CA LYS A 38 -4.61 -7.20 0.74
C LYS A 38 -5.71 -7.17 -0.32
N PHE A 39 -6.01 -8.33 -0.91
CA PHE A 39 -7.22 -8.55 -1.70
C PHE A 39 -8.10 -9.55 -0.97
N HIS A 40 -9.26 -9.10 -0.50
CA HIS A 40 -10.22 -9.92 0.22
C HIS A 40 -11.13 -10.69 -0.75
N GLY A 41 -11.64 -11.85 -0.33
CA GLY A 41 -12.52 -12.70 -1.13
C GLY A 41 -13.78 -12.01 -1.66
N ASN A 42 -14.32 -11.05 -0.89
CA ASN A 42 -15.46 -10.23 -1.28
C ASN A 42 -15.14 -9.16 -2.36
N GLY A 43 -13.91 -9.14 -2.88
CA GLY A 43 -13.45 -8.23 -3.93
C GLY A 43 -13.05 -6.85 -3.44
N SER A 44 -13.09 -6.58 -2.13
CA SER A 44 -12.51 -5.37 -1.54
C SER A 44 -10.99 -5.52 -1.42
N PHE A 45 -10.28 -4.40 -1.44
CA PHE A 45 -8.83 -4.40 -1.36
C PHE A 45 -8.28 -3.15 -0.68
N TYR A 46 -7.05 -3.30 -0.19
CA TYR A 46 -6.24 -2.26 0.41
C TYR A 46 -4.80 -2.41 -0.05
N ALA A 47 -4.11 -1.31 -0.28
CA ALA A 47 -2.68 -1.27 -0.53
C ALA A 47 -2.07 -0.02 0.08
N GLU A 48 -0.89 -0.15 0.65
CA GLU A 48 -0.08 0.98 1.11
C GLU A 48 1.37 0.79 0.66
N PHE A 49 2.05 1.89 0.37
CA PHE A 49 3.46 1.86 0.00
C PHE A 49 4.16 3.15 0.43
N ASP A 50 5.34 3.00 1.03
CA ASP A 50 6.19 4.12 1.43
C ASP A 50 6.81 4.74 0.18
N VAL A 51 6.57 6.03 -0.02
CA VAL A 51 7.11 6.80 -1.14
C VAL A 51 8.38 7.53 -0.71
N ALA A 52 8.29 8.26 0.41
CA ALA A 52 9.36 9.05 0.98
C ALA A 52 10.03 10.00 -0.04
N GLU A 53 9.22 10.78 -0.78
CA GLU A 53 9.69 11.74 -1.78
C GLU A 53 9.06 13.13 -1.59
N PRO A 54 9.71 14.22 -1.99
CA PRO A 54 9.10 15.55 -2.04
C PRO A 54 7.83 15.56 -2.91
N HIS A 55 6.82 16.34 -2.52
CA HIS A 55 5.62 16.47 -3.34
C HIS A 55 5.96 17.09 -4.70
N PRO A 56 5.49 16.50 -5.83
CA PRO A 56 6.00 16.81 -7.16
C PRO A 56 5.72 18.25 -7.62
N THR A 57 4.71 18.90 -7.06
CA THR A 57 4.27 20.25 -7.47
C THR A 57 4.12 21.25 -6.32
N ASP A 58 4.26 20.83 -5.06
CA ASP A 58 4.04 21.69 -3.89
C ASP A 58 5.11 21.41 -2.82
N ARG A 59 6.20 22.16 -2.88
CA ARG A 59 7.41 21.95 -2.08
C ARG A 59 7.21 22.08 -0.56
N ARG A 60 6.04 22.55 -0.11
CA ARG A 60 5.69 22.59 1.32
C ARG A 60 5.42 21.20 1.89
N TRP A 61 5.18 20.21 1.03
CA TRP A 61 4.78 18.86 1.42
C TRP A 61 5.80 17.82 0.98
N PHE A 62 5.91 16.78 1.80
CA PHE A 62 6.62 15.55 1.54
C PHE A 62 5.61 14.40 1.56
N VAL A 63 5.68 13.53 0.56
CA VAL A 63 4.83 12.35 0.45
C VAL A 63 5.50 11.22 1.20
N GLU A 64 4.99 10.92 2.38
CA GLU A 64 5.51 9.83 3.21
C GLU A 64 5.15 8.48 2.60
N SER A 65 3.86 8.27 2.34
CA SER A 65 3.30 7.04 1.77
C SER A 65 2.09 7.35 0.90
N VAL A 66 1.64 6.35 0.14
CA VAL A 66 0.38 6.40 -0.59
C VAL A 66 -0.44 5.17 -0.23
N THR A 67 -1.72 5.40 0.06
CA THR A 67 -2.69 4.35 0.33
C THR A 67 -3.71 4.30 -0.81
N ALA A 68 -4.07 3.11 -1.24
CA ALA A 68 -5.13 2.85 -2.19
C ALA A 68 -6.09 1.80 -1.65
N TRP A 69 -7.38 1.97 -1.93
CA TRP A 69 -8.41 1.03 -1.49
C TRP A 69 -9.60 1.06 -2.43
N GLY A 70 -10.44 0.05 -2.34
CA GLY A 70 -11.64 0.00 -3.15
C GLY A 70 -12.28 -1.37 -3.17
N GLN A 71 -13.14 -1.57 -4.17
CA GLN A 71 -13.85 -2.82 -4.39
C GLN A 71 -14.14 -3.01 -5.87
N GLY A 72 -13.82 -4.19 -6.40
CA GLY A 72 -13.98 -4.51 -7.82
C GLY A 72 -13.17 -3.56 -8.71
N THR A 73 -13.85 -2.75 -9.53
CA THR A 73 -13.21 -1.79 -10.44
C THR A 73 -13.09 -0.37 -9.88
N GLU A 74 -13.69 -0.10 -8.71
CA GLU A 74 -13.63 1.21 -8.09
C GLU A 74 -12.37 1.32 -7.23
N ILE A 75 -11.53 2.32 -7.53
CA ILE A 75 -10.25 2.54 -6.85
C ILE A 75 -10.18 3.98 -6.36
N LYS A 76 -9.87 4.17 -5.08
CA LYS A 76 -9.49 5.45 -4.48
C LYS A 76 -8.04 5.38 -4.04
N ALA A 77 -7.36 6.52 -4.03
CA ALA A 77 -6.01 6.63 -3.52
C ALA A 77 -5.79 8.00 -2.89
N GLU A 78 -5.05 8.03 -1.78
CA GLU A 78 -4.71 9.24 -1.05
C GLU A 78 -3.24 9.20 -0.63
N PRO A 79 -2.47 10.28 -0.88
CA PRO A 79 -1.13 10.43 -0.36
C PRO A 79 -1.17 10.87 1.11
N GLN A 80 -0.31 10.29 1.94
CA GLN A 80 -0.03 10.80 3.28
C GLN A 80 1.03 11.91 3.16
N LEU A 81 0.59 13.15 3.40
CA LEU A 81 1.44 14.34 3.31
C LEU A 81 1.89 14.79 4.69
N ILE A 82 3.19 15.05 4.83
CA ILE A 82 3.77 15.72 5.99
C ILE A 82 4.47 17.01 5.55
N PRO A 83 4.59 18.04 6.42
CA PRO A 83 5.36 19.22 6.08
C PRO A 83 6.80 18.86 5.71
N ALA A 84 7.30 19.44 4.63
CA ALA A 84 8.71 19.30 4.26
C ALA A 84 9.59 19.99 5.31
N LEU A 85 10.70 19.35 5.69
CA LEU A 85 11.73 19.98 6.51
C LEU A 85 12.45 21.04 5.66
N GLU A 86 12.63 22.24 6.22
CA GLU A 86 13.35 23.36 5.58
C GLU A 86 14.85 23.06 5.38
#